data_AF-A0A258BPD5-F1
#
_entry.id   AF-A0A258BPD5-F1
#
_cell.length_a   1.000
_cell.length_b   1.000
_cell.length_c   1.000
_cell.angle_alpha   90.00
_cell.angle_beta   90.00
_cell.angle_gamma   90.00
#
_symmetry.space_group_name_H-M   'P 1'
#
loop_
_entity.id
_entity.type
_entity.pdbx_description
1 polymer ?
#
loop_
_entity_poly.entity_id
_entity_poly.type
_entity_poly.pdbx_seq_one_letter_code
_entity_poly.pdbx_strand_id
1 'polypeptide(L)'
;MLYQNDSLIEDNAALIKHLARLLSVEHADQARGLRLAASGREAWLDVDRETLYEHQTNLEVRLADTRAFVENLEKRLSNETYVSKAPAHLVEESRQQLASKKALIERLVQELSIVS
;
A
#
# COMPACT_ATOMS: atom_id res chain seq x y z
N MET A 1 4.37 17.82 5.68
CA MET A 1 5.32 16.77 6.15
C MET A 1 6.10 17.33 7.32
N LEU A 2 6.11 16.62 8.44
CA LEU A 2 6.80 16.99 9.66
C LEU A 2 8.08 16.18 9.83
N TYR A 3 9.20 16.84 10.16
CA TYR A 3 10.46 16.19 10.50
C TYR A 3 11.02 16.76 11.82
N GLN A 4 11.73 15.95 12.59
CA GLN A 4 12.22 16.34 13.93
C GLN A 4 13.70 16.77 13.95
N ASN A 5 14.63 15.95 13.49
CA ASN A 5 16.06 16.29 13.53
C ASN A 5 16.79 15.59 12.39
N ASP A 6 16.50 16.01 11.16
CA ASP A 6 17.18 15.47 9.98
C ASP A 6 17.60 16.63 9.06
N SER A 7 18.88 16.99 9.17
CA SER A 7 19.51 18.05 8.38
C SER A 7 19.41 17.80 6.88
N LEU A 8 19.31 16.54 6.45
CA LEU A 8 19.14 16.18 5.04
C LEU A 8 17.72 16.46 4.54
N ILE A 9 16.69 16.34 5.40
CA ILE A 9 15.32 16.73 5.07
C ILE A 9 15.19 18.24 5.07
N GLU A 10 15.86 18.93 6.00
CA GLU A 10 15.94 20.38 6.05
C GLU A 10 16.60 20.96 4.79
N ASP A 11 17.78 20.48 4.43
CA ASP A 11 18.55 20.93 3.26
C ASP A 11 17.82 20.65 1.94
N ASN A 12 16.98 19.61 1.89
CA ASN A 12 16.28 19.18 0.67
C ASN A 12 14.76 19.42 0.73
N ALA A 13 14.28 20.24 1.67
CA ALA A 13 12.85 20.46 1.88
C ALA A 13 12.13 20.92 0.60
N ALA A 14 12.76 21.80 -0.19
CA ALA A 14 12.21 22.30 -1.45
C ALA A 14 12.11 21.20 -2.54
N LEU A 15 13.12 20.33 -2.62
CA LEU A 15 13.16 19.23 -3.58
C LEU A 15 12.15 18.15 -3.22
N ILE A 16 12.06 17.79 -1.94
CA ILE A 16 11.08 16.84 -1.40
C ILE A 16 9.67 17.37 -1.64
N LYS A 17 9.42 18.66 -1.39
CA LYS A 17 8.14 19.32 -1.67
C LYS A 17 7.72 19.15 -3.13
N HIS A 18 8.65 19.32 -4.06
CA HIS A 18 8.38 19.22 -5.49
C HIS A 18 8.14 17.78 -5.96
N LEU A 19 9.01 16.84 -5.55
CA LEU A 19 8.93 15.44 -5.98
C LEU A 19 7.75 14.69 -5.35
N ALA A 20 7.44 14.97 -4.09
CA ALA A 20 6.33 14.33 -3.37
C ALA A 20 5.01 15.12 -3.49
N ARG A 21 4.98 16.24 -4.24
CA ARG A 21 3.81 17.13 -4.42
C ARG A 21 3.16 17.54 -3.11
N LEU A 22 3.98 17.92 -2.13
CA LEU A 22 3.51 18.29 -0.79
C LEU A 22 3.16 19.78 -0.72
N LEU A 23 2.16 20.15 0.08
CA LEU A 23 1.81 21.55 0.35
C LEU A 23 2.89 22.25 1.18
N SER A 24 3.37 21.61 2.24
CA SER A 24 4.47 22.11 3.07
C SER A 24 5.32 20.99 3.68
N VAL A 25 6.58 21.32 3.98
CA VAL A 25 7.54 20.51 4.72
C VAL A 25 8.02 21.38 5.88
N GLU A 26 7.66 21.02 7.10
CA GLU A 26 7.82 21.85 8.30
C GLU A 26 8.51 21.06 9.41
N HIS A 27 9.31 21.74 10.21
CA HIS A 27 9.93 21.16 11.39
C HIS A 27 8.91 21.12 12.53
N ALA A 28 8.72 19.98 13.20
CA ALA A 28 7.84 19.89 14.37
C ALA A 28 8.46 19.07 15.49
N ASP A 29 8.56 19.69 16.67
CA ASP A 29 9.06 19.09 17.92
C ASP A 29 8.15 17.96 18.45
N GLN A 30 6.89 17.92 18.00
CA GLN A 30 5.96 16.83 18.26
C GLN A 30 5.49 16.25 16.92
N ALA A 31 5.94 15.04 16.62
CA ALA A 31 5.45 14.29 15.49
C ALA A 31 3.93 14.04 15.56
N ARG A 32 3.22 14.40 14.50
CA ARG A 32 1.82 14.03 14.25
C ARG A 32 1.71 13.50 12.81
N GLY A 33 0.85 12.51 12.58
CA GLY A 33 0.62 11.91 11.26
C GLY A 33 1.32 10.57 11.01
N LEU A 34 1.35 10.13 9.75
CA LEU A 34 1.84 8.79 9.36
C LEU A 34 3.38 8.71 9.39
N ARG A 35 3.94 7.73 10.12
CA ARG A 35 5.39 7.53 10.21
C ARG A 35 5.94 6.85 8.95
N LEU A 36 6.93 7.48 8.31
CA LEU A 36 7.58 6.94 7.10
C LEU A 36 8.68 5.93 7.47
N ALA A 37 8.28 4.69 7.78
CA ALA A 37 9.17 3.61 8.23
C ALA A 37 10.27 3.21 7.22
N ALA A 38 10.12 3.58 5.93
CA ALA A 38 11.05 3.18 4.86
C ALA A 38 12.39 3.94 4.85
N SER A 39 12.52 5.04 5.60
CA SER A 39 13.65 5.99 5.43
C SER A 39 14.81 5.79 6.42
N GLY A 40 14.67 4.90 7.42
CA GLY A 40 15.63 4.82 8.53
C GLY A 40 15.71 6.12 9.35
N ARG A 41 14.78 7.05 9.12
CA ARG A 41 14.77 8.42 9.64
C ARG A 41 13.41 8.72 10.25
N GLU A 42 13.41 9.63 11.20
CA GLU A 42 12.23 10.08 11.93
C GLU A 42 11.51 11.18 11.15
N ALA A 43 10.71 10.75 10.17
CA ALA A 43 9.88 11.62 9.33
C ALA A 43 8.41 11.20 9.39
N TRP A 44 7.53 12.20 9.50
CA TRP A 44 6.08 12.03 9.57
C TRP A 44 5.41 12.82 8.46
N LEU A 45 4.42 12.23 7.79
CA LEU A 45 3.62 12.97 6.83
C LEU A 45 2.49 13.68 7.59
N ASP A 46 2.43 15.01 7.48
CA ASP A 46 1.31 15.81 8.00
C ASP A 46 0.10 15.54 7.10
N VAL A 47 -0.61 14.48 7.45
CA VAL A 47 -1.86 14.06 6.83
C VAL A 47 -2.91 14.29 7.89
N ASP A 48 -3.89 15.12 7.56
CA ASP A 48 -5.07 15.30 8.40
C ASP A 48 -5.75 13.95 8.65
N ARG A 49 -6.36 13.82 9.83
CA ARG A 49 -6.95 12.55 10.29
C ARG A 49 -8.03 12.04 9.33
N GLU A 50 -8.71 12.94 8.63
CA GLU A 50 -9.73 12.63 7.62
C GLU A 50 -9.08 11.96 6.40
N THR A 51 -8.06 12.56 5.80
CA THR A 51 -7.32 11.96 4.69
C THR A 51 -6.66 10.62 5.06
N LEU A 52 -6.19 10.48 6.30
CA LEU A 52 -5.63 9.21 6.79
C LEU A 52 -6.69 8.13 6.92
N TYR A 53 -7.88 8.49 7.43
CA TYR A 53 -9.01 7.59 7.55
C TYR A 53 -9.59 7.19 6.18
N GLU A 54 -9.68 8.13 5.24
CA GLU A 54 -10.04 7.85 3.85
C GLU A 54 -9.04 6.90 3.20
N HIS A 55 -7.74 7.13 3.40
CA HIS A 55 -6.70 6.24 2.86
C HIS A 55 -6.80 4.83 3.46
N GLN A 56 -6.98 4.71 4.78
CA GLN A 56 -7.22 3.43 5.45
C GLN A 56 -8.46 2.73 4.87
N THR A 57 -9.58 3.45 4.75
CA THR A 57 -10.83 2.92 4.20
C THR A 57 -10.63 2.43 2.76
N ASN A 58 -9.93 3.20 1.93
CA ASN A 58 -9.61 2.82 0.56
C ASN A 58 -8.71 1.58 0.49
N LEU A 59 -7.73 1.46 1.40
CA LEU A 59 -6.89 0.26 1.52
C LEU A 59 -7.71 -0.96 1.94
N GLU A 60 -8.63 -0.81 2.90
CA GLU A 60 -9.52 -1.88 3.37
C GLU A 60 -10.47 -2.36 2.26
N VAL A 61 -11.10 -1.44 1.53
CA VAL A 61 -11.95 -1.76 0.37
C VAL A 61 -11.14 -2.50 -0.68
N ARG A 62 -9.96 -1.98 -1.04
CA ARG A 62 -9.09 -2.62 -2.04
C ARG A 62 -8.61 -4.00 -1.59
N LEU A 63 -8.35 -4.19 -0.30
CA LEU A 63 -7.99 -5.47 0.28
C LEU A 63 -9.16 -6.46 0.19
N ALA A 64 -10.38 -6.03 0.52
CA ALA A 64 -11.59 -6.84 0.41
C ALA A 64 -11.85 -7.28 -1.04
N ASP A 65 -11.76 -6.35 -1.99
CA ASP A 65 -11.92 -6.64 -3.42
C ASP A 65 -10.86 -7.63 -3.93
N THR A 66 -9.61 -7.44 -3.52
CA THR A 66 -8.51 -8.32 -3.92
C THR A 66 -8.69 -9.73 -3.34
N ARG A 67 -9.17 -9.85 -2.09
CA ARG A 67 -9.51 -11.14 -1.46
C ARG A 67 -10.65 -11.85 -2.19
N ALA A 68 -11.73 -11.13 -2.51
CA ALA A 68 -12.85 -11.69 -3.27
C ALA A 68 -12.42 -12.18 -4.66
N PHE A 69 -11.51 -11.44 -5.32
CA PHE A 69 -10.95 -11.85 -6.61
C PHE A 69 -10.09 -13.12 -6.49
N VAL A 70 -9.23 -13.22 -5.46
CA VAL A 70 -8.44 -14.43 -5.19
C VAL A 70 -9.35 -15.62 -4.91
N GLU A 71 -10.38 -15.46 -4.09
CA GLU A 71 -11.33 -16.54 -3.77
C GLU A 71 -12.04 -17.05 -5.04
N ASN A 72 -12.44 -16.15 -5.93
CA ASN A 72 -13.05 -16.53 -7.21
C ASN A 72 -12.06 -17.27 -8.14
N LEU A 73 -10.79 -16.83 -8.18
CA LEU A 73 -9.75 -17.54 -8.93
C LEU A 73 -9.44 -18.91 -8.33
N GLU A 74 -9.39 -19.03 -7.01
CA GLU A 74 -9.21 -20.30 -6.30
C GLU A 74 -10.36 -21.26 -6.60
N LYS A 75 -11.62 -20.82 -6.52
CA LYS A 75 -12.79 -21.63 -6.88
C LYS A 75 -12.75 -22.11 -8.34
N ARG A 76 -12.28 -21.28 -9.26
CA ARG A 76 -12.13 -21.65 -10.67
C ARG A 76 -11.01 -22.69 -10.85
N LEU A 77 -9.87 -22.47 -10.21
CA LEU A 77 -8.71 -23.38 -10.28
C LEU A 77 -8.91 -24.69 -9.51
N SER A 78 -9.77 -24.71 -8.49
CA SER A 78 -10.14 -25.93 -7.76
C SER A 78 -11.14 -26.80 -8.52
N ASN A 79 -11.79 -26.26 -9.56
CA ASN A 79 -12.70 -27.02 -10.40
C ASN A 79 -11.89 -27.88 -11.39
N GLU A 80 -11.83 -29.19 -11.16
CA GLU A 80 -11.13 -30.15 -12.04
C GLU A 80 -11.61 -30.09 -13.49
N THR A 81 -12.90 -29.77 -13.73
CA THR A 81 -13.42 -29.60 -15.09
C THR A 81 -12.78 -28.41 -15.78
N TYR A 82 -12.55 -27.31 -15.06
CA TYR A 82 -11.89 -26.13 -15.58
C TYR A 82 -10.40 -26.41 -15.85
N VAL A 83 -9.70 -27.05 -14.91
CA VAL A 83 -8.28 -27.39 -15.07
C VAL A 83 -8.05 -28.38 -16.23
N SER A 84 -8.97 -29.34 -16.42
CA SER A 84 -8.80 -30.38 -17.43
C SER A 84 -9.33 -30.00 -18.82
N LYS A 85 -10.35 -29.13 -18.90
CA LYS A 85 -10.97 -28.74 -20.18
C LYS A 85 -10.54 -27.37 -20.70
N ALA A 86 -10.04 -26.49 -19.84
CA ALA A 86 -9.57 -25.18 -20.29
C ALA A 86 -8.20 -25.31 -20.98
N PRO A 87 -7.91 -24.44 -21.96
CA PRO A 87 -6.57 -24.33 -22.53
C PRO A 87 -5.51 -24.11 -21.45
N ALA A 88 -4.38 -24.81 -21.56
CA ALA A 88 -3.29 -24.77 -20.59
C ALA A 88 -2.79 -23.32 -20.32
N HIS A 89 -2.80 -22.46 -21.34
CA HIS A 89 -2.41 -21.04 -21.18
C HIS A 89 -3.36 -20.26 -20.25
N LEU A 90 -4.67 -20.54 -20.26
CA LEU A 90 -5.63 -19.86 -19.37
C LEU A 90 -5.54 -20.33 -17.92
N VAL A 91 -5.26 -21.64 -17.73
CA VAL A 91 -5.03 -22.21 -16.39
C VAL A 91 -3.76 -21.62 -15.78
N GLU A 92 -2.70 -21.51 -16.59
CA GLU A 92 -1.43 -20.95 -16.14
C GLU A 92 -1.52 -19.44 -15.88
N GLU A 93 -2.20 -18.68 -16.76
CA GLU A 93 -2.48 -17.27 -16.53
C GLU A 93 -3.28 -17.07 -15.22
N SER A 94 -4.29 -17.91 -14.97
CA SER A 94 -5.09 -17.85 -13.73
C SER A 94 -4.23 -18.13 -12.49
N ARG A 95 -3.28 -19.07 -12.58
CA ARG A 95 -2.32 -19.36 -11.49
C ARG A 95 -1.37 -18.19 -11.24
N GLN A 96 -0.83 -17.58 -12.30
CA GLN A 96 0.03 -16.40 -12.20
C GLN A 96 -0.72 -15.21 -11.61
N GLN A 97 -1.96 -14.98 -12.04
CA GLN A 97 -2.83 -13.94 -11.47
C GLN A 97 -3.09 -14.19 -9.99
N LEU A 98 -3.37 -15.43 -9.59
CA LEU A 98 -3.58 -15.81 -8.20
C LEU A 98 -2.33 -15.52 -7.35
N ALA A 99 -1.15 -15.93 -7.80
CA ALA A 99 0.11 -15.67 -7.09
C ALA A 99 0.38 -14.16 -6.94
N SER A 100 0.20 -13.39 -8.03
CA SER A 100 0.39 -11.95 -8.03
C SER A 100 -0.59 -11.23 -7.10
N LYS A 101 -1.85 -11.66 -7.07
CA LYS A 101 -2.89 -11.08 -6.21
C LYS A 101 -2.70 -11.45 -4.74
N LYS A 102 -2.19 -12.65 -4.43
CA LYS A 102 -1.79 -13.02 -3.06
C LYS A 102 -0.63 -12.16 -2.54
N ALA A 103 0.40 -11.93 -3.36
CA ALA A 103 1.48 -11.01 -3.01
C ALA A 103 0.98 -9.58 -2.81
N LEU A 104 0.00 -9.13 -3.61
CA LEU A 104 -0.64 -7.83 -3.42
C LEU A 104 -1.42 -7.75 -2.09
N ILE A 105 -2.12 -8.82 -1.70
CA ILE A 105 -2.80 -8.88 -0.39
C ILE A 105 -1.80 -8.74 0.75
N GLU A 106 -0.68 -9.46 0.72
CA GLU A 106 0.36 -9.37 1.75
C GLU A 106 0.89 -7.93 1.87
N ARG A 107 1.17 -7.28 0.74
CA ARG A 107 1.61 -5.89 0.70
C ARG A 107 0.56 -4.93 1.28
N LEU A 108 -0.71 -5.08 0.88
CA LEU A 108 -1.80 -4.24 1.38
C LEU A 108 -2.02 -4.43 2.89
N VAL A 109 -1.88 -5.65 3.40
CA VAL A 109 -1.98 -5.93 4.84
C VAL A 109 -0.81 -5.30 5.61
N GLN A 110 0.41 -5.40 5.09
CA GLN A 110 1.56 -4.73 5.67
C GLN A 110 1.37 -3.21 5.71
N GLU A 111 0.89 -2.62 4.62
CA GLU A 111 0.62 -1.18 4.53
C GLU A 111 -0.46 -0.76 5.53
N LEU A 112 -1.57 -1.50 5.63
CA LEU A 112 -2.62 -1.28 6.62
C LEU A 112 -2.10 -1.36 8.07
N SER A 113 -1.20 -2.31 8.37
CA SER A 113 -0.60 -2.46 9.70
C SER A 113 0.33 -1.29 10.09
N ILE A 114 0.84 -0.54 9.11
CA ILE A 114 1.68 0.65 9.34
C ILE A 114 0.81 1.89 9.53
N VAL A 115 -0.39 1.89 8.94
CA VAL A 115 -1.35 3.00 8.99
C VAL A 115 -2.28 2.94 10.22
N SER A 116 -2.56 1.73 10.75
CA SER A 116 -3.36 1.48 11.96
C SER A 116 -2.63 1.77 13.26
#